data_AF-A7ZCA1-F1
#
_entry.id   AF-A7ZCA1-F1
#
_cell.length_a   1.000
_cell.length_b   1.000
_cell.length_c   1.000
_cell.angle_alpha   90.00
_cell.angle_beta   90.00
_cell.angle_gamma   90.00
#
_symmetry.space_group_name_H-M   'P 1'
#
loop_
_entity.id
_entity.type
_entity.pdbx_description
1 polymer ?
#
loop_
_entity_poly.entity_id
_entity_poly.type
_entity_poly.pdbx_seq_one_letter_code
_entity_poly.pdbx_strand_id
1 'polypeptide(L)'
;MAYPLLGTKIVINEEKVLREKKYKLDVIYEYLDKLAKQCNLIKVDKNTFHAKGDEKDLANLALFVCKYAVKNEWLTKNIKEWIWISENSGNEDMMAKFKKENIGVWE
;
A
#
# COMPACT_ATOMS: atom_id res chain seq x y z
N MET A 1 -15.52 15.63 15.08
CA MET A 1 -14.20 16.14 14.65
C MET A 1 -13.91 15.50 13.32
N ALA A 2 -13.43 16.26 12.33
CA ALA A 2 -12.90 15.65 11.11
C ALA A 2 -11.51 15.10 11.43
N TYR A 3 -11.27 13.82 11.15
CA TYR A 3 -9.94 13.25 11.26
C TYR A 3 -9.11 13.68 10.04
N PRO A 4 -7.83 14.03 10.24
CA PRO A 4 -6.95 14.44 9.16
C PRO A 4 -6.76 13.30 8.17
N LEU A 5 -6.55 13.63 6.90
CA LEU A 5 -6.42 12.63 5.84
C LEU A 5 -5.26 11.68 6.13
N LEU A 6 -5.57 10.39 6.12
CA LEU A 6 -4.61 9.30 6.25
C LEU A 6 -4.84 8.27 5.15
N GLY A 7 -3.77 7.75 4.55
CA GLY A 7 -3.88 6.77 3.48
C GLY A 7 -2.55 6.21 3.00
N THR A 8 -2.60 5.48 1.90
CA THR A 8 -1.40 4.97 1.23
C THR A 8 -1.61 4.91 -0.28
N LYS A 9 -0.52 5.17 -1.02
CA LYS A 9 -0.45 5.00 -2.47
C LYS A 9 0.57 3.91 -2.78
N ILE A 10 0.16 2.88 -3.51
CA ILE A 10 1.00 1.80 -4.00
C ILE A 10 0.92 1.77 -5.52
N VAL A 11 2.03 2.06 -6.20
CA VAL A 11 2.14 1.96 -7.65
C VAL A 11 2.89 0.70 -8.01
N ILE A 12 2.27 -0.14 -8.81
CA ILE A 12 2.87 -1.38 -9.33
C ILE A 12 3.75 -1.06 -10.54
N ASN A 13 4.89 -1.74 -10.66
CA ASN A 13 5.72 -1.74 -11.85
C ASN A 13 5.06 -2.60 -12.94
N GLU A 14 4.03 -2.03 -13.58
CA GLU A 14 3.23 -2.74 -14.59
C GLU A 14 4.09 -3.28 -15.74
N GLU A 15 5.09 -2.52 -16.19
CA GLU A 15 6.04 -2.93 -17.24
C GLU A 15 6.82 -4.20 -16.85
N LYS A 16 7.31 -4.27 -15.60
CA LYS A 16 8.00 -5.46 -15.07
C LYS A 16 7.05 -6.65 -15.05
N VAL A 17 5.85 -6.47 -14.52
CA VAL A 17 4.84 -7.55 -14.39
C VAL A 17 4.48 -8.11 -15.78
N LEU A 18 4.21 -7.24 -16.75
CA LEU A 18 3.88 -7.62 -18.13
C LEU A 18 5.04 -8.31 -18.85
N ARG A 19 6.28 -7.86 -18.60
CA ARG A 19 7.49 -8.45 -19.18
C ARG A 19 7.79 -9.83 -18.62
N GLU A 20 7.72 -10.00 -17.30
CA GLU A 20 8.06 -11.26 -16.63
C GLU A 20 7.00 -12.33 -16.80
N LYS A 21 5.73 -11.94 -17.02
CA LYS A 21 4.57 -12.85 -17.17
C LYS A 21 4.38 -13.85 -16.03
N LYS A 22 5.06 -13.66 -14.89
CA LYS A 22 4.94 -14.48 -13.68
C LYS A 22 3.63 -14.23 -12.94
N TYR A 23 3.13 -13.00 -13.00
CA TYR A 23 1.91 -12.55 -12.35
C TYR A 23 1.05 -11.80 -13.36
N LYS A 24 -0.27 -11.81 -13.14
CA LYS A 24 -1.19 -11.00 -13.93
C LYS A 24 -1.53 -9.72 -13.17
N LEU A 25 -1.52 -8.60 -13.88
CA LEU A 25 -1.66 -7.28 -13.28
C LEU A 25 -3.03 -7.07 -12.61
N ASP A 26 -4.09 -7.62 -13.21
CA ASP A 26 -5.46 -7.66 -12.66
C ASP A 26 -5.49 -8.35 -11.30
N VAL A 27 -4.80 -9.48 -11.13
CA VAL A 27 -4.72 -10.22 -9.86
C VAL A 27 -4.03 -9.41 -8.77
N ILE A 28 -3.00 -8.62 -9.12
CA ILE A 28 -2.31 -7.75 -8.16
C ILE A 28 -3.26 -6.67 -7.64
N TYR A 29 -3.96 -5.99 -8.54
CA TYR A 29 -4.91 -4.94 -8.17
C TYR A 29 -6.13 -5.50 -7.42
N GLU A 30 -6.64 -6.67 -7.81
CA GLU A 30 -7.73 -7.33 -7.10
C GLU A 30 -7.31 -7.72 -5.67
N TYR A 31 -6.07 -8.18 -5.48
CA TYR A 31 -5.52 -8.46 -4.16
C TYR A 31 -5.46 -7.20 -3.30
N LEU A 32 -4.96 -6.07 -3.84
CA LEU A 32 -4.92 -4.80 -3.11
C LEU A 32 -6.32 -4.32 -2.72
N ASP A 33 -7.29 -4.44 -3.63
CA ASP A 33 -8.69 -4.07 -3.36
C ASP A 33 -9.31 -4.93 -2.26
N LYS A 34 -9.08 -6.25 -2.29
CA LYS A 34 -9.53 -7.18 -1.25
C LYS A 34 -8.89 -6.86 0.09
N LEU A 35 -7.59 -6.59 0.08
CA LEU A 35 -6.85 -6.25 1.29
C LEU A 35 -7.30 -4.92 1.90
N ALA A 36 -7.58 -3.91 1.06
CA ALA A 36 -8.10 -2.62 1.49
C ALA A 36 -9.47 -2.79 2.16
N LYS A 37 -10.37 -3.58 1.54
CA LYS A 37 -11.67 -3.92 2.15
C LYS A 37 -11.52 -4.64 3.49
N GLN A 38 -10.62 -5.62 3.58
CA GLN A 38 -10.33 -6.33 4.83
C GLN A 38 -9.83 -5.38 5.94
N CYS A 39 -9.02 -4.39 5.57
CA CYS A 39 -8.48 -3.40 6.49
C CYS A 39 -9.39 -2.18 6.67
N ASN A 40 -10.65 -2.25 6.22
CA ASN A 40 -11.63 -1.17 6.36
C ASN A 40 -11.21 0.17 5.71
N LEU A 41 -10.41 0.12 4.65
CA LEU A 41 -9.98 1.28 3.87
C LEU A 41 -10.91 1.55 2.67
N ILE A 42 -10.93 2.80 2.23
CA ILE A 42 -11.66 3.28 1.06
C ILE A 42 -10.70 3.32 -0.12
N LYS A 43 -11.05 2.62 -1.20
CA LYS A 43 -10.35 2.77 -2.49
C LYS A 43 -10.74 4.11 -3.12
N VAL A 44 -9.74 4.94 -3.41
CA VAL A 44 -9.92 6.22 -4.11
C VAL A 44 -9.70 6.04 -5.59
N ASP A 45 -8.62 5.35 -5.95
CA ASP A 45 -8.28 4.97 -7.32
C ASP A 45 -7.55 3.61 -7.31
N LYS A 46 -6.99 3.18 -8.46
CA LYS A 46 -6.32 1.87 -8.57
C LYS A 46 -5.07 1.71 -7.68
N ASN A 47 -4.43 2.82 -7.30
CA ASN A 47 -3.19 2.85 -6.54
C ASN A 47 -3.39 3.43 -5.13
N THR A 48 -4.43 4.24 -4.91
CA THR A 48 -4.60 5.04 -3.69
C THR A 48 -5.75 4.53 -2.82
N PHE A 49 -5.47 4.37 -1.52
CA PHE A 49 -6.42 3.94 -0.50
C PHE A 49 -6.39 4.90 0.69
N HIS A 50 -7.54 5.37 1.13
CA HIS A 50 -7.68 6.26 2.29
C HIS A 50 -8.34 5.55 3.47
N ALA A 51 -8.04 6.02 4.66
CA ALA A 51 -8.79 5.68 5.86
C ALA A 51 -10.17 6.38 5.85
N LYS A 52 -11.05 6.04 6.80
CA LYS A 52 -12.46 6.47 6.77
C LYS A 52 -12.69 7.85 7.39
N GLY A 53 -11.70 8.38 8.10
CA GLY A 53 -11.86 9.56 8.92
C GLY A 53 -12.43 9.23 10.29
N ASP A 54 -11.96 8.15 10.92
CA ASP A 54 -12.39 7.72 12.26
C ASP A 54 -11.19 7.39 13.19
N GLU A 55 -11.48 7.14 14.47
CA GLU A 55 -10.45 6.85 15.50
C GLU A 55 -9.57 5.63 15.21
N LYS A 56 -10.00 4.74 14.29
CA LYS A 56 -9.30 3.50 13.93
C LYS A 56 -8.46 3.66 12.67
N ASP A 57 -8.43 4.84 12.05
CA ASP A 57 -7.74 5.08 10.78
C ASP A 57 -6.27 4.62 10.79
N LEU A 58 -5.51 5.02 11.82
CA LEU A 58 -4.11 4.65 11.94
C LEU A 58 -3.93 3.13 12.09
N ALA A 59 -4.76 2.49 12.90
CA ALA A 59 -4.71 1.05 13.11
C ALA A 59 -5.05 0.28 11.83
N ASN A 60 -6.11 0.70 11.13
CA ASN A 60 -6.57 0.13 9.86
C ASN A 60 -5.51 0.25 8.77
N LEU A 61 -4.89 1.44 8.64
CA LEU A 61 -3.83 1.65 7.66
C LEU A 61 -2.55 0.87 8.02
N ALA A 62 -2.15 0.84 9.29
CA ALA A 62 -0.99 0.08 9.74
C ALA A 62 -1.18 -1.44 9.54
N LEU A 63 -2.40 -1.95 9.68
CA LEU A 63 -2.73 -3.33 9.34
C LEU A 63 -2.51 -3.59 7.85
N PHE A 64 -3.06 -2.74 6.98
CA PHE A 64 -2.88 -2.87 5.54
C PHE A 64 -1.40 -2.85 5.14
N VAL A 65 -0.66 -1.84 5.59
CA VAL A 65 0.73 -1.58 5.18
C VAL A 65 1.70 -2.54 5.86
N CYS A 66 1.79 -2.51 7.19
CA CYS A 66 2.87 -3.12 7.96
C CYS A 66 2.62 -4.60 8.28
N LYS A 67 1.35 -5.03 8.37
CA LYS A 67 1.01 -6.42 8.68
C LYS A 67 0.84 -7.27 7.43
N TYR A 68 0.18 -6.74 6.40
CA TYR A 68 -0.20 -7.54 5.24
C TYR A 68 0.61 -7.23 3.98
N ALA A 69 0.58 -5.99 3.48
CA ALA A 69 1.18 -5.66 2.19
C ALA A 69 2.70 -5.85 2.18
N VAL A 70 3.42 -5.37 3.21
CA VAL A 70 4.89 -5.41 3.22
C VAL A 70 5.45 -6.82 3.44
N LYS A 71 4.65 -7.72 4.03
CA LYS A 71 5.02 -9.13 4.24
C LYS A 71 4.83 -10.00 3.00
N ASN A 72 4.18 -9.45 1.97
CA ASN A 72 3.91 -10.15 0.74
C ASN A 72 5.05 -9.89 -0.27
N GLU A 73 5.99 -10.84 -0.37
CA GLU A 73 7.18 -10.67 -1.22
C GLU A 73 6.87 -10.48 -2.70
N TRP A 74 5.85 -11.18 -3.22
CA TRP A 74 5.49 -11.03 -4.64
C TRP A 74 4.93 -9.64 -4.91
N LEU A 75 4.27 -9.02 -3.93
CA LEU A 75 3.86 -7.63 -4.02
C LEU A 75 5.06 -6.69 -3.93
N THR A 76 5.88 -6.78 -2.87
CA THR A 76 6.99 -5.85 -2.63
C THR A 76 8.03 -5.84 -3.75
N LYS A 77 8.26 -6.98 -4.41
CA LYS A 77 9.14 -7.09 -5.60
C LYS A 77 8.61 -6.38 -6.84
N ASN A 78 7.31 -6.11 -6.90
CA ASN A 78 6.64 -5.51 -8.05
C ASN A 78 6.16 -4.08 -7.78
N ILE A 79 6.50 -3.49 -6.62
CA ILE A 79 6.17 -2.10 -6.31
C ILE A 79 7.22 -1.17 -6.95
N LYS A 80 6.73 -0.15 -7.66
CA LYS A 80 7.53 0.96 -8.21
C LYS A 80 7.59 2.14 -7.25
N GLU A 81 6.50 2.42 -6.55
CA GLU A 81 6.37 3.55 -5.62
C GLU A 81 5.45 3.13 -4.47
N TRP A 82 5.84 3.45 -3.23
CA TRP A 82 4.96 3.27 -2.07
C TRP A 82 5.05 4.46 -1.12
N ILE A 83 3.95 5.19 -1.01
CA ILE A 83 3.83 6.37 -0.17
C ILE A 83 2.83 6.12 0.96
N TRP A 84 3.21 6.50 2.17
CA TRP A 84 2.27 6.73 3.26
C TRP A 84 1.79 8.17 3.20
N ILE A 85 0.47 8.36 3.17
CA ILE A 85 -0.17 9.67 3.06
C ILE A 85 -0.64 10.07 4.45
N SER A 86 -0.22 11.25 4.89
CA SER A 86 -0.63 11.81 6.18
C SER A 86 -0.64 13.33 6.09
N GLU A 87 -1.81 13.92 6.31
CA GLU A 87 -1.95 15.38 6.39
C GLU A 87 -1.22 15.95 7.61
N ASN A 88 -1.15 15.20 8.71
CA ASN A 88 -0.51 15.66 9.96
C ASN A 88 1.02 15.67 9.89
N SER A 89 1.62 14.64 9.29
CA SER A 89 3.07 14.40 9.34
C SER A 89 3.76 14.57 8.00
N GLY A 90 3.01 14.87 6.95
CA GLY A 90 3.48 14.79 5.57
C GLY A 90 3.59 13.36 5.07
N ASN A 91 3.86 13.25 3.77
CA ASN A 91 3.99 11.97 3.08
C ASN A 91 5.36 11.33 3.36
N GLU A 92 5.38 10.01 3.55
CA GLU A 92 6.59 9.23 3.80
C GLU A 92 6.82 8.20 2.68
N ASP A 93 8.06 8.09 2.19
CA ASP A 93 8.48 7.02 1.28
C ASP A 93 8.67 5.73 2.06
N MET A 94 7.70 4.82 1.91
CA MET A 94 7.67 3.56 2.62
C MET A 94 8.69 2.57 2.08
N MET A 95 9.04 2.63 0.78
CA MET A 95 10.08 1.76 0.23
C MET A 95 11.44 2.11 0.84
N ALA A 96 11.78 3.40 0.92
CA ALA A 96 13.02 3.85 1.53
C ALA A 96 13.11 3.47 3.01
N LYS A 97 12.01 3.70 3.76
CA LYS A 97 11.89 3.31 5.17
C LYS A 97 12.08 1.80 5.37
N PHE A 98 11.31 0.98 4.66
CA PHE A 98 11.35 -0.47 4.84
C PHE A 98 12.67 -1.09 4.36
N LYS A 99 13.29 -0.57 3.31
CA LYS A 99 14.66 -0.99 2.91
C LYS A 99 15.68 -0.71 4.02
N LYS A 100 15.61 0.47 4.66
CA LYS A 100 16.49 0.83 5.79
C LYS A 100 16.28 -0.09 7.01
N GLU A 101 15.03 -0.48 7.26
CA GLU A 101 14.65 -1.37 8.36
C GLU A 101 14.77 -2.87 8.02
N ASN A 102 15.21 -3.22 6.81
CA ASN A 102 15.29 -4.59 6.30
C ASN A 102 13.95 -5.35 6.38
N ILE A 103 12.85 -4.68 6.05
CA ILE A 103 11.48 -5.22 6.03
C ILE A 103 11.02 -5.39 4.58
N GLY A 104 10.43 -6.55 4.26
CA GLY A 104 9.97 -6.87 2.91
C GLY A 104 11.11 -7.23 1.95
N VAL A 105 10.77 -7.64 0.74
CA VAL A 105 11.75 -8.01 -0.30
C VAL A 105 11.59 -7.10 -1.49
N TRP A 106 12.64 -6.34 -1.80
CA TRP A 106 12.61 -5.29 -2.82
C TRP A 106 13.54 -5.63 -3.97
N GLU A 107 13.11 -5.38 -5.20
CA GLU A 107 13.86 -5.64 -6.45
C GLU A 107 13.90 -4.39 -7.34
#